data_AF-A0AAJ0X941-F1
#
_entry.id   AF-A0AAJ0X941-F1
#
_cell.length_a   1.000
_cell.length_b   1.000
_cell.length_c   1.000
_cell.angle_alpha   90.00
_cell.angle_beta   90.00
_cell.angle_gamma   90.00
#
_symmetry.space_group_name_H-M   'P 1'
#
loop_
_entity.id
_entity.type
_entity.pdbx_description
1 polymer ?
#
loop_
_entity_poly.entity_id
_entity_poly.type
_entity_poly.pdbx_seq_one_letter_code
_entity_poly.pdbx_strand_id
1 'polypeptide(L)'
;MLSALWAIPILSSAAPLLDEQTEALIVDAVEAAFELDLYNSRCRQDRSGRRTENLNKALASGFRMTVIDAQDDLFPEGYYRDVQERMTRDFLARLRAMGGCAGAKEAKLRNELRARYEQAMEQLEQFP
;
A
#
# COMPACT_ATOMS: atom_id res chain seq x y z
N MET A 1 9.06 45.65 -39.50
CA MET A 1 9.11 44.20 -39.20
C MET A 1 8.62 44.03 -37.77
N LEU A 2 7.37 43.61 -37.57
CA LEU A 2 6.79 43.37 -36.25
C LEU A 2 7.00 41.89 -35.87
N SER A 3 7.80 41.65 -34.85
CA SER A 3 7.97 40.32 -34.25
C SER A 3 6.86 40.09 -33.23
N ALA A 4 5.92 39.20 -33.54
CA ALA A 4 4.92 38.74 -32.58
C ALA A 4 5.52 37.59 -31.76
N LEU A 5 5.87 37.88 -30.50
CA LEU A 5 6.18 36.84 -29.51
C LEU A 5 4.88 36.07 -29.18
N TRP A 6 4.80 34.82 -29.62
CA TRP A 6 3.77 33.90 -29.19
C TRP A 6 4.13 33.38 -27.79
N ALA A 7 3.33 33.76 -26.79
CA ALA A 7 3.37 33.13 -25.48
C ALA A 7 2.80 31.71 -25.60
N ILE A 8 3.64 30.70 -25.38
CA ILE A 8 3.20 29.31 -25.28
C ILE A 8 2.54 29.14 -23.91
N PRO A 9 1.25 28.78 -23.83
CA PRO A 9 0.63 28.47 -22.55
C PRO A 9 1.28 27.21 -21.98
N ILE A 10 1.92 27.35 -20.83
CA ILE A 10 2.35 26.20 -20.02
C ILE A 10 1.06 25.57 -19.49
N LEU A 11 0.63 24.47 -20.11
CA LEU A 11 -0.40 23.60 -19.54
C LEU A 11 0.18 23.00 -18.26
N SER A 12 -0.14 23.64 -17.14
CA SER A 12 0.07 23.08 -15.82
C SER A 12 -0.87 21.87 -15.69
N SER A 13 -0.37 20.68 -16.02
CA SER A 13 -1.06 19.44 -15.68
C SER A 13 -1.01 19.29 -14.16
N ALA A 14 -2.05 19.77 -13.47
CA ALA A 14 -2.30 19.29 -12.11
C ALA A 14 -2.40 17.77 -12.18
N ALA A 15 -1.66 17.06 -11.32
CA ALA A 15 -1.85 15.62 -11.18
C ALA A 15 -3.35 15.36 -10.92
N PRO A 16 -3.97 14.36 -11.56
CA PRO A 16 -5.34 14.02 -11.24
C PRO A 16 -5.40 13.76 -9.73
N LEU A 17 -6.27 14.49 -9.04
CA LEU A 17 -6.65 14.13 -7.69
C LEU A 17 -7.17 12.68 -7.77
N LEU A 18 -6.67 11.80 -6.91
CA LEU A 18 -7.15 10.42 -6.87
C LEU A 18 -8.65 10.44 -6.55
N ASP A 19 -9.42 9.57 -7.21
CA ASP A 19 -10.81 9.38 -6.79
C ASP A 19 -10.87 8.49 -5.53
N GLU A 20 -11.97 8.59 -4.79
CA GLU A 20 -12.19 7.88 -3.52
C GLU A 20 -12.03 6.35 -3.67
N GLN A 21 -12.40 5.80 -4.83
CA GLN A 21 -12.23 4.38 -5.12
C GLN A 21 -10.77 3.99 -5.25
N THR A 22 -9.96 4.82 -5.91
CA THR A 22 -8.53 4.63 -6.06
C THR A 22 -7.80 4.79 -4.73
N GLU A 23 -8.18 5.79 -3.92
CA GLU A 23 -7.63 5.96 -2.58
C GLU A 23 -7.90 4.74 -1.70
N ALA A 24 -9.14 4.24 -1.69
CA ALA A 24 -9.51 3.04 -0.95
C ALA A 24 -8.72 1.79 -1.41
N LEU A 25 -8.48 1.66 -2.71
CA LEU A 25 -7.66 0.58 -3.26
C LEU A 25 -6.20 0.67 -2.78
N ILE A 26 -5.61 1.86 -2.79
CA ILE A 26 -4.23 2.06 -2.33
C ILE A 26 -4.13 1.74 -0.84
N VAL A 27 -5.10 2.19 -0.03
CA VAL A 27 -5.17 1.86 1.40
C VAL A 27 -5.23 0.34 1.61
N ASP A 28 -6.11 -0.38 0.89
CA ASP A 28 -6.21 -1.84 0.99
C ASP A 28 -4.90 -2.54 0.59
N ALA A 29 -4.25 -2.06 -0.48
CA ALA A 29 -2.98 -2.60 -0.93
C ALA A 29 -1.86 -2.40 0.10
N VAL A 30 -1.79 -1.23 0.74
CA VAL A 30 -0.82 -0.93 1.82
C VAL A 30 -1.02 -1.87 2.99
N GLU A 31 -2.27 -2.04 3.45
CA GLU A 31 -2.59 -2.96 4.54
C GLU A 31 -2.26 -4.42 4.18
N ALA A 32 -2.65 -4.87 2.99
CA ALA A 32 -2.41 -6.24 2.54
C ALA A 32 -0.91 -6.57 2.41
N ALA A 33 -0.12 -5.65 1.86
CA ALA A 33 1.32 -5.79 1.77
C ALA A 33 1.97 -5.84 3.17
N PHE A 34 1.58 -4.93 4.05
CA PHE A 34 2.10 -4.82 5.41
C PHE A 34 1.80 -6.08 6.23
N GLU A 35 0.55 -6.54 6.25
CA GLU A 35 0.13 -7.72 7.01
C GLU A 35 0.85 -8.99 6.55
N LEU A 36 1.01 -9.17 5.23
CA LEU A 36 1.70 -10.33 4.68
C LEU A 36 3.19 -10.32 5.03
N ASP A 37 3.86 -9.17 4.94
CA ASP A 37 5.26 -9.03 5.36
C ASP A 37 5.41 -9.26 6.87
N LEU A 38 4.49 -8.73 7.68
CA LEU A 38 4.50 -8.92 9.13
C LEU A 38 4.28 -10.40 9.50
N TYR A 39 3.36 -11.10 8.83
CA TYR A 39 3.19 -12.54 8.98
C TYR A 39 4.49 -13.29 8.67
N ASN A 40 5.09 -13.01 7.50
CA ASN A 40 6.30 -13.72 7.06
C ASN A 40 7.48 -13.46 8.02
N SER A 41 7.62 -12.24 8.51
CA SER A 41 8.63 -11.87 9.51
C SER A 41 8.43 -12.62 10.83
N ARG A 42 7.19 -12.65 11.35
CA ARG A 42 6.88 -13.26 12.65
C ARG A 42 6.89 -14.79 12.61
N CYS A 43 6.24 -15.37 11.61
CA CYS A 43 5.94 -16.80 11.60
C CYS A 43 6.84 -17.62 10.66
N ARG A 44 7.65 -16.95 9.82
CA ARG A 44 8.57 -17.61 8.89
C ARG A 44 10.01 -17.08 8.92
N GLN A 45 10.30 -16.12 9.81
CA GLN A 45 11.61 -15.46 9.92
C GLN A 45 12.07 -14.77 8.62
N ASP A 46 11.15 -14.50 7.69
CA ASP A 46 11.45 -13.79 6.45
C ASP A 46 11.22 -12.29 6.66
N ARG A 47 12.32 -11.55 6.78
CA ARG A 47 12.35 -10.10 7.06
C ARG A 47 12.57 -9.26 5.79
N SER A 48 12.36 -9.84 4.62
CA SER A 48 12.72 -9.18 3.36
C SER A 48 11.84 -7.98 3.02
N GLY A 49 10.61 -7.88 3.53
CA GLY A 49 9.71 -6.76 3.25
C GLY A 49 9.30 -6.65 1.77
N ARG A 50 9.40 -7.75 1.01
CA ARG A 50 9.26 -7.76 -0.45
C ARG A 50 7.90 -7.29 -0.91
N ARG A 51 6.84 -7.43 -0.11
CA ARG A 51 5.47 -7.06 -0.54
C ARG A 51 5.29 -5.56 -0.49
N THR A 52 5.76 -4.96 0.59
CA THR A 52 5.82 -3.51 0.73
C THR A 52 6.74 -2.88 -0.33
N GLU A 53 7.90 -3.49 -0.61
CA GLU A 53 8.82 -3.01 -1.65
C GLU A 53 8.19 -3.07 -3.05
N ASN A 54 7.54 -4.19 -3.39
CA ASN A 54 6.85 -4.34 -4.67
C ASN A 54 5.70 -3.35 -4.82
N LEU A 55 4.89 -3.16 -3.77
CA LEU A 55 3.83 -2.15 -3.77
C LEU A 55 4.41 -0.75 -3.99
N ASN A 56 5.50 -0.41 -3.30
CA ASN A 56 6.14 0.89 -3.45
C ASN A 56 6.59 1.15 -4.90
N LYS A 57 7.05 0.12 -5.62
CA LYS A 57 7.38 0.23 -7.04
C LYS A 57 6.14 0.50 -7.90
N ALA A 58 5.04 -0.21 -7.63
CA ALA A 58 3.79 0.01 -8.35
C ALA A 58 3.24 1.42 -8.11
N LEU A 59 3.19 1.87 -6.85
CA LEU A 59 2.74 3.22 -6.49
C LEU A 59 3.63 4.31 -7.10
N ALA A 60 4.95 4.14 -7.05
CA ALA A 60 5.88 5.11 -7.61
C ALA A 60 5.75 5.23 -9.14
N SER A 61 5.45 4.12 -9.82
CA SER A 61 5.30 4.08 -11.28
C SER A 61 3.95 4.61 -11.75
N GLY A 62 2.85 4.15 -11.16
CA GLY A 62 1.49 4.49 -11.62
C GLY A 62 0.96 5.80 -11.03
N PHE A 63 1.26 6.07 -9.76
CA PHE A 63 0.63 7.15 -9.00
C PHE A 63 1.61 8.25 -8.58
N ARG A 64 2.91 8.08 -8.85
CA ARG A 64 3.98 9.00 -8.46
C ARG A 64 4.02 9.26 -6.95
N MET A 65 3.67 8.23 -6.17
CA MET A 65 3.68 8.28 -4.71
C MET A 65 4.36 7.03 -4.13
N THR A 66 4.85 7.14 -2.90
CA THR A 66 5.42 6.02 -2.16
C THR A 66 4.39 5.41 -1.20
N VAL A 67 4.71 4.26 -0.62
CA VAL A 67 3.91 3.69 0.49
C VAL A 67 3.87 4.65 1.68
N ILE A 68 4.96 5.41 1.92
CA ILE A 68 5.00 6.39 3.02
C ILE A 68 4.05 7.55 2.71
N ASP A 69 4.10 8.10 1.49
CA ASP A 69 3.17 9.17 1.08
C ASP A 69 1.72 8.69 1.19
N ALA A 70 1.41 7.47 0.75
CA ALA A 70 0.08 6.89 0.92
C ALA A 70 -0.33 6.78 2.41
N GLN A 71 0.59 6.38 3.29
CA GLN A 71 0.34 6.31 4.74
C GLN A 71 0.17 7.69 5.39
N ASP A 72 0.86 8.71 4.90
CA ASP A 72 0.74 10.08 5.41
C ASP A 72 -0.55 10.76 4.89
N ASP A 73 -0.92 10.52 3.63
CA ASP A 73 -1.97 11.29 2.95
C ASP A 73 -3.35 10.61 2.96
N LEU A 74 -3.41 9.27 2.92
CA LEU A 74 -4.66 8.52 2.70
C LEU A 74 -5.21 7.85 3.95
N PHE A 75 -4.42 7.77 5.03
CA PHE A 75 -4.82 7.16 6.29
C PHE A 75 -5.29 8.22 7.29
N PRO A 76 -6.28 7.90 8.14
CA PRO A 76 -6.85 8.87 9.08
C PRO A 76 -5.85 9.33 10.15
N GLU A 77 -4.78 8.58 10.39
CA GLU A 77 -3.73 8.95 11.34
C GLU A 77 -2.88 10.15 10.86
N GLY A 78 -2.75 10.36 9.55
CA GLY A 78 -1.96 11.46 8.98
C GLY A 78 -0.45 11.38 9.23
N TYR A 79 0.05 10.26 9.77
CA TYR A 79 1.47 10.02 10.00
C TYR A 79 1.82 8.53 9.91
N TYR A 80 2.76 8.19 9.02
CA TYR A 80 3.07 6.82 8.66
C TYR A 80 3.47 5.92 9.84
N ARG A 81 4.12 6.48 10.87
CA ARG A 81 4.51 5.70 12.06
C ARG A 81 3.29 5.27 12.85
N ASP A 82 2.30 6.14 12.97
CA ASP A 82 1.07 5.87 13.72
C ASP A 82 0.22 4.84 12.95
N VAL A 83 0.19 4.92 11.63
CA VAL A 83 -0.41 3.91 10.74
C VAL A 83 0.25 2.55 10.94
N GLN A 84 1.59 2.48 10.89
CA GLN A 84 2.33 1.23 11.08
C GLN A 84 2.19 0.66 12.50
N GLU A 85 2.14 1.52 13.51
CA GLU A 85 1.87 1.11 14.90
C GLU A 85 0.48 0.49 15.03
N ARG A 86 -0.56 1.15 14.48
CA ARG A 86 -1.92 0.60 14.45
C ARG A 86 -1.95 -0.75 13.76
N MET A 87 -1.50 -0.84 12.51
CA MET A 87 -1.54 -2.09 11.74
C MET A 87 -0.77 -3.21 12.45
N THR A 88 0.38 -2.90 13.05
CA THR A 88 1.14 -3.87 13.86
C THR A 88 0.32 -4.36 15.04
N ARG A 89 -0.24 -3.45 15.84
CA ARG A 89 -1.01 -3.78 17.04
C ARG A 89 -2.22 -4.66 16.67
N ASP A 90 -2.95 -4.28 15.63
CA ASP A 90 -4.18 -4.94 15.22
C ASP A 90 -3.89 -6.33 14.64
N PHE A 91 -2.87 -6.44 13.78
CA PHE A 91 -2.42 -7.74 13.26
C PHE A 91 -1.95 -8.68 14.38
N LEU A 92 -1.19 -8.17 15.35
CA LEU A 92 -0.73 -8.97 16.48
C LEU A 92 -1.87 -9.37 17.43
N ALA A 93 -2.90 -8.55 17.56
CA ALA A 93 -4.11 -8.90 18.29
C ALA A 93 -4.84 -10.06 17.60
N ARG A 94 -5.04 -9.97 16.28
CA ARG A 94 -5.59 -11.06 15.45
C ARG A 94 -4.76 -12.33 15.59
N LEU A 95 -3.44 -12.23 15.45
CA LEU A 95 -2.54 -13.38 15.56
C LEU A 95 -2.63 -14.05 16.94
N ARG A 96 -2.71 -13.26 18.02
CA ARG A 96 -2.92 -13.78 19.38
C ARG A 96 -4.28 -14.49 19.53
N ALA A 97 -5.34 -13.90 19.01
CA ALA A 97 -6.69 -14.49 19.04
C ALA A 97 -6.74 -15.84 18.29
N MET A 98 -5.89 -16.02 17.27
CA MET A 98 -5.75 -17.27 16.52
C MET A 98 -4.81 -18.29 17.18
N GLY A 99 -4.35 -18.09 18.42
CA GLY A 99 -3.39 -19.01 19.06
C GLY A 99 -1.95 -18.87 18.55
N GLY A 100 -1.58 -17.68 18.06
CA GLY A 100 -0.25 -17.38 17.56
C GLY A 100 0.03 -17.97 16.18
N CYS A 101 1.30 -18.09 15.83
CA CYS A 101 1.72 -18.61 14.52
C CYS A 101 1.25 -20.05 14.25
N ALA A 102 1.06 -20.86 15.30
CA ALA A 102 0.57 -22.23 15.14
C ALA A 102 -0.86 -22.26 14.62
N GLY A 103 -1.80 -21.59 15.30
CA GLY A 103 -3.18 -21.57 14.84
C GLY A 103 -3.39 -20.71 13.58
N ALA A 104 -2.58 -19.67 13.35
CA ALA A 104 -2.59 -18.97 12.06
C ALA A 104 -2.15 -19.87 10.88
N LYS A 105 -1.21 -20.79 11.11
CA LYS A 105 -0.81 -21.79 10.11
C LYS A 105 -1.93 -22.81 9.86
N GLU A 106 -2.58 -23.30 10.92
CA GLU A 106 -3.72 -24.22 10.83
C GLU A 106 -4.89 -23.59 10.05
N ALA A 107 -5.20 -22.32 10.34
CA ALA A 107 -6.20 -21.54 9.63
C ALA A 107 -5.80 -21.10 8.22
N LYS A 108 -4.59 -21.47 7.76
CA LYS A 108 -4.04 -21.07 6.44
C LYS A 108 -4.02 -19.55 6.21
N LEU A 109 -3.84 -18.75 7.27
CA LEU A 109 -3.88 -17.28 7.23
C LEU A 109 -2.97 -16.71 6.14
N ARG A 110 -1.77 -17.29 5.96
CA ARG A 110 -0.85 -16.84 4.93
C ARG A 110 -1.45 -16.87 3.52
N ASN A 111 -2.28 -17.88 3.21
CA ASN A 111 -2.90 -17.99 1.89
C ASN A 111 -3.94 -16.90 1.68
N GLU A 112 -4.71 -16.59 2.72
CA GLU A 112 -5.67 -15.47 2.72
C GLU A 112 -4.96 -14.13 2.51
N LEU A 113 -3.93 -13.83 3.33
CA LEU A 113 -3.13 -12.61 3.20
C LEU A 113 -2.47 -12.49 1.82
N ARG A 114 -1.99 -13.62 1.28
CA ARG A 114 -1.42 -13.68 -0.06
C ARG A 114 -2.47 -13.36 -1.13
N ALA A 115 -3.65 -13.96 -1.05
CA ALA A 115 -4.72 -13.72 -2.01
C ALA A 115 -5.17 -12.25 -1.98
N ARG A 116 -5.34 -11.66 -0.79
CA ARG A 116 -5.67 -10.23 -0.63
C ARG A 116 -4.60 -9.34 -1.28
N TYR A 117 -3.32 -9.61 -1.02
CA TYR A 117 -2.22 -8.87 -1.63
C TYR A 117 -2.17 -9.02 -3.16
N GLU A 118 -2.28 -10.24 -3.68
CA GLU A 118 -2.25 -10.49 -5.12
C GLU A 118 -3.42 -9.80 -5.83
N GLN A 119 -4.63 -9.87 -5.26
CA GLN A 119 -5.81 -9.17 -5.77
C GLN A 119 -5.63 -7.64 -5.77
N ALA A 120 -5.10 -7.06 -4.69
CA ALA A 120 -4.88 -5.61 -4.62
C ALA A 120 -3.83 -5.15 -5.64
N MET A 121 -2.76 -5.92 -5.83
CA MET A 121 -1.75 -5.65 -6.86
C MET A 121 -2.32 -5.74 -8.28
N GLU A 122 -3.11 -6.79 -8.57
CA GLU A 122 -3.77 -6.96 -9.87
C GLU A 122 -4.71 -5.79 -10.20
N GLN A 123 -5.39 -5.24 -9.19
CA GLN A 123 -6.25 -4.06 -9.37
C GLN A 123 -5.42 -2.80 -9.60
N LEU A 124 -4.33 -2.58 -8.85
CA LEU A 124 -3.44 -1.44 -9.05
C LEU A 124 -2.76 -1.44 -10.42
N GLU A 125 -2.39 -2.62 -10.93
CA GLU A 125 -1.77 -2.78 -12.26
C GLU A 125 -2.72 -2.46 -13.43
N GLN A 126 -4.03 -2.39 -13.18
CA GLN A 126 -5.02 -1.99 -14.20
C GLN A 126 -5.12 -0.47 -14.36
N PHE A 127 -4.52 0.31 -13.45
CA PHE A 127 -4.47 1.77 -13.56
C PHE A 127 -3.33 2.19 -14.50
N PRO A 128 -3.59 3.11 -15.45
CA PRO A 128 -2.64 3.52 -16.48
C PRO A 128 -1.47 4.36 -15.96
#